data_AF-A0A4C2EHY2-F1
#
_entry.id   AF-A0A4C2EHY2-F1
#
_cell.length_a   1.000
_cell.length_b   1.000
_cell.length_c   1.000
_cell.angle_alpha   90.00
_cell.angle_beta   90.00
_cell.angle_gamma   90.00
#
_symmetry.space_group_name_H-M   'P 1'
#
loop_
_entity.id
_entity.type
_entity.pdbx_description
1 polymer ?
#
loop_
_entity_poly.entity_id
_entity_poly.type
_entity_poly.pdbx_seq_one_letter_code
_entity_poly.pdbx_strand_id
1 'polypeptide(L)'
;MRQRISDGGISVDPTDRAAVRDQLEQFAGPEAVTEADDGTLRADFGSRAHVAIAPDGTVDTGMPLHSFAGTPDRLVFDNDNGELRAEFDDDSVYVFRHP
;
A
#
# COMPACT_ATOMS: atom_id res chain seq x y z
N MET A 1 15.97 -10.18 2.54
CA MET A 1 14.77 -9.61 1.90
C MET A 1 15.15 -9.12 0.51
N ARG A 2 14.49 -9.61 -0.54
CA ARG A 2 14.83 -9.31 -1.94
C ARG A 2 13.77 -8.35 -2.51
N GLN A 3 14.02 -7.05 -2.42
CA GLN A 3 13.29 -6.06 -3.22
C GLN A 3 13.60 -6.35 -4.70
N ARG A 4 12.58 -6.58 -5.52
CA ARG A 4 12.72 -6.64 -6.98
C ARG A 4 12.16 -5.35 -7.54
N ILE A 5 13.00 -4.67 -8.32
CA ILE A 5 12.61 -3.52 -9.13
C ILE A 5 11.90 -4.10 -10.36
N SER A 6 10.58 -4.05 -10.38
CA SER A 6 9.80 -4.29 -11.61
C SER A 6 9.76 -2.99 -12.39
N ASP A 7 9.61 -3.05 -13.72
CA ASP A 7 9.55 -1.91 -14.64
C ASP A 7 8.44 -0.91 -14.21
N GLY A 8 8.77 0.00 -13.29
CA GLY A 8 7.87 1.00 -12.71
C GLY A 8 7.86 1.12 -11.17
N GLY A 9 8.20 0.10 -10.36
CA GLY A 9 8.03 0.23 -8.91
C GLY A 9 8.75 -0.78 -8.01
N ILE A 10 8.74 -0.51 -6.71
CA ILE A 10 9.35 -1.32 -5.66
C ILE A 10 8.35 -2.36 -5.16
N SER A 11 8.67 -3.65 -5.37
CA SER A 11 7.88 -4.76 -4.81
C SER A 11 8.22 -5.02 -3.35
N VAL A 12 7.21 -5.03 -2.48
CA VAL A 12 7.31 -5.42 -1.06
C VAL A 12 6.29 -6.49 -0.71
N ASP A 13 6.65 -7.31 0.27
CA ASP A 13 5.73 -8.27 0.89
C ASP A 13 4.81 -7.51 1.86
N PRO A 14 3.49 -7.68 1.80
CA PRO A 14 2.55 -6.94 2.65
C PRO A 14 2.68 -7.28 4.14
N THR A 15 3.30 -8.41 4.50
CA THR A 15 3.61 -8.78 5.88
C THR A 15 4.97 -8.25 6.35
N ASP A 16 5.82 -7.75 5.44
CA ASP A 16 7.09 -7.08 5.78
C ASP A 16 6.82 -5.63 6.20
N ARG A 17 6.35 -5.48 7.43
CA ARG A 17 5.92 -4.20 8.01
C ARG A 17 6.94 -3.07 7.89
N ALA A 18 8.23 -3.38 8.04
CA ALA A 18 9.28 -2.38 7.94
C ALA A 18 9.42 -1.84 6.50
N ALA A 19 9.38 -2.74 5.52
CA ALA A 19 9.40 -2.38 4.10
C ALA A 19 8.12 -1.64 3.69
N VAL A 20 6.96 -2.11 4.15
CA VAL A 20 5.66 -1.46 3.88
C VAL A 20 5.63 -0.04 4.43
N ARG A 21 6.08 0.16 5.68
CA ARG A 21 6.14 1.49 6.28
C ARG A 21 7.04 2.44 5.48
N ASP A 22 8.26 2.02 5.17
CA ASP A 22 9.22 2.82 4.40
C ASP A 22 8.66 3.22 3.03
N GLN A 23 7.95 2.32 2.35
CA GLN A 23 7.31 2.62 1.09
C GLN A 23 6.07 3.50 1.24
N LEU A 24 5.22 3.29 2.25
CA LEU A 24 4.08 4.17 2.53
C LEU A 24 4.54 5.59 2.88
N GLU A 25 5.61 5.74 3.66
CA GLU A 25 6.19 7.05 4.02
C GLU A 25 6.75 7.76 2.78
N GLN A 26 7.32 7.02 1.82
CA GLN A 26 7.73 7.57 0.53
C GLN A 26 6.54 7.90 -0.40
N PHE A 27 5.48 7.09 -0.34
CA PHE A 27 4.31 7.20 -1.22
C PHE A 27 3.35 8.31 -0.81
N ALA A 28 3.09 8.46 0.50
CA ALA A 28 2.14 9.44 1.05
C ALA A 28 2.82 10.64 1.74
N GLY A 29 4.12 10.52 2.04
CA GLY A 29 4.84 11.41 2.93
C GLY A 29 4.78 10.92 4.39
N PRO A 30 5.88 11.08 5.15
CA PRO A 30 6.00 10.52 6.49
C PRO A 30 5.01 11.12 7.51
N GLU A 31 4.53 12.35 7.27
CA GLU A 31 3.54 13.01 8.13
C GLU A 31 2.12 12.49 7.90
N ALA A 32 1.87 11.84 6.75
CA ALA A 32 0.58 11.28 6.38
C ALA A 32 0.43 9.80 6.79
N VAL A 33 1.51 9.17 7.25
CA VAL A 33 1.52 7.78 7.71
C VAL A 33 1.36 7.73 9.22
N THR A 34 0.33 7.02 9.66
CA THR A 34 0.04 6.76 11.07
C THR A 34 0.04 5.25 11.32
N GLU A 35 0.26 4.90 12.57
CA GLU A 35 0.28 3.51 13.02
C GLU A 35 -0.79 3.36 14.11
N ALA A 36 -1.72 2.44 13.91
CA ALA A 36 -2.75 2.11 14.89
C ALA A 36 -2.19 1.18 15.98
N ASP A 37 -2.89 1.09 17.12
CA ASP A 37 -2.48 0.25 18.26
C ASP A 37 -2.38 -1.25 17.93
N ASP A 38 -3.16 -1.71 16.95
CA ASP A 38 -3.13 -3.10 16.45
C ASP A 38 -1.96 -3.37 15.48
N GLY A 39 -1.16 -2.34 15.18
CA GLY A 39 0.01 -2.43 14.30
C GLY A 39 -0.26 -2.13 12.82
N THR A 40 -1.52 -1.83 12.47
CA THR A 40 -1.95 -1.41 11.13
C THR A 40 -1.31 -0.07 10.75
N LEU A 41 -0.66 -0.03 9.60
CA LEU A 41 -0.10 1.18 9.01
C LEU A 41 -1.14 1.82 8.11
N ARG A 42 -1.43 3.11 8.33
CA ARG A 42 -2.43 3.86 7.57
C ARG A 42 -1.81 5.11 6.97
N ALA A 43 -1.92 5.26 5.66
CA ALA A 43 -1.60 6.47 4.92
C ALA A 43 -2.89 7.18 4.49
N ASP A 44 -3.02 8.46 4.85
CA ASP A 44 -4.17 9.29 4.49
C ASP A 44 -3.80 10.29 3.37
N PHE A 45 -4.57 10.26 2.29
CA PHE A 45 -4.41 11.14 1.11
C PHE A 45 -5.50 12.20 1.12
N GLY A 46 -5.24 13.28 1.87
CA GLY A 46 -6.22 14.33 2.12
C GLY A 46 -7.45 13.81 2.88
N SER A 47 -8.63 14.36 2.63
CA SER A 47 -9.85 14.02 3.39
C SER A 47 -10.71 12.92 2.77
N ARG A 48 -10.27 12.29 1.68
CA ARG A 48 -11.16 11.45 0.84
C ARG A 48 -10.58 10.09 0.48
N ALA A 49 -9.27 9.90 0.56
CA ALA A 49 -8.65 8.64 0.21
C ALA A 49 -7.69 8.17 1.29
N HIS A 50 -7.62 6.86 1.51
CA HIS A 50 -6.68 6.25 2.43
C HIS A 50 -6.22 4.87 1.95
N VAL A 51 -5.06 4.46 2.43
CA VAL A 51 -4.53 3.10 2.32
C VAL A 51 -4.16 2.64 3.73
N ALA A 52 -4.70 1.51 4.17
CA ALA A 52 -4.37 0.88 5.43
C ALA A 52 -3.88 -0.55 5.16
N ILE A 53 -2.81 -0.95 5.85
CA ILE A 53 -2.18 -2.26 5.71
C ILE A 53 -2.02 -2.84 7.10
N ALA A 54 -2.74 -3.93 7.36
CA ALA A 54 -2.72 -4.68 8.60
C ALA A 54 -1.45 -5.55 8.69
N PRO A 55 -1.01 -5.93 9.89
CA PRO A 55 0.21 -6.73 10.07
C PRO A 55 0.12 -8.14 9.46
N ASP A 56 -1.08 -8.67 9.24
CA ASP A 56 -1.31 -9.93 8.53
C ASP A 56 -1.22 -9.80 6.99
N GLY A 57 -0.99 -8.59 6.48
CA GLY A 57 -0.89 -8.29 5.05
C GLY A 57 -2.22 -7.91 4.41
N THR A 58 -3.32 -7.83 5.17
CA THR A 58 -4.59 -7.31 4.66
C THR A 58 -4.47 -5.83 4.31
N VAL A 59 -4.86 -5.48 3.10
CA VAL A 59 -4.89 -4.12 2.57
C VAL A 59 -6.33 -3.66 2.49
N ASP A 60 -6.60 -2.49 3.07
CA ASP A 60 -7.84 -1.75 2.96
C ASP A 60 -7.54 -0.39 2.31
N THR A 61 -8.19 -0.10 1.19
CA THR A 61 -8.18 1.24 0.61
C THR A 61 -9.59 1.80 0.68
N GLY A 62 -9.70 3.07 1.06
CA GLY A 62 -10.97 3.78 1.07
C GLY A 62 -10.92 4.97 0.13
N MET A 63 -11.88 5.06 -0.78
CA MET A 63 -12.22 6.24 -1.57
C MET A 63 -13.74 6.45 -1.52
N PRO A 64 -14.27 7.66 -1.79
CA PRO A 64 -15.67 8.01 -1.53
C PRO A 64 -16.70 7.19 -2.35
N LEU A 65 -16.24 6.40 -3.33
CA LEU A 65 -17.07 5.54 -4.18
C LEU A 65 -16.44 4.16 -4.44
N HIS A 66 -15.26 3.89 -3.88
CA HIS A 66 -14.52 2.64 -4.08
C HIS A 66 -13.73 2.34 -2.81
N SER A 67 -14.14 1.31 -2.08
CA SER A 67 -13.27 0.67 -1.11
C SER A 67 -12.82 -0.68 -1.64
N PHE A 68 -11.56 -1.01 -1.39
CA PHE A 68 -11.01 -2.33 -1.66
C PHE A 68 -10.51 -2.90 -0.34
N ALA A 69 -10.86 -4.14 -0.04
CA ALA A 69 -10.32 -4.87 1.09
C ALA A 69 -9.92 -6.28 0.64
N GLY A 70 -8.67 -6.66 0.86
CA GLY A 70 -8.17 -7.98 0.51
C GLY A 70 -6.72 -8.19 0.93
N THR A 71 -6.25 -9.43 0.83
CA THR A 71 -4.89 -9.82 1.22
C THR A 71 -4.10 -10.13 -0.05
N PRO A 72 -3.41 -9.15 -0.65
CA PRO A 72 -2.57 -9.41 -1.81
C PRO A 72 -1.36 -10.25 -1.42
N ASP A 73 -0.79 -10.95 -2.39
CA ASP A 73 0.49 -11.65 -2.24
C ASP A 73 1.67 -10.67 -2.34
N ARG A 74 1.46 -9.53 -3.00
CA ARG A 74 2.50 -8.53 -3.22
C ARG A 74 1.94 -7.12 -3.36
N LEU A 75 2.70 -6.16 -2.84
CA LEU A 75 2.48 -4.75 -3.09
C LEU A 75 3.60 -4.18 -3.95
N VAL A 76 3.25 -3.37 -4.95
CA VAL A 76 4.19 -2.65 -5.80
C VAL A 76 3.94 -1.16 -5.68
N PHE A 77 4.92 -0.45 -5.15
CA PHE A 77 4.89 1.00 -4.98
C PHE A 77 5.64 1.67 -6.13
N ASP A 78 4.91 2.41 -6.94
CA ASP A 78 5.40 3.26 -8.03
C ASP A 78 5.32 4.72 -7.56
N ASN A 79 6.33 5.12 -6.79
CA ASN A 79 6.37 6.44 -6.17
C ASN A 79 6.55 7.57 -7.19
N ASP A 80 7.06 7.26 -8.40
CA ASP A 80 7.25 8.24 -9.48
C ASP A 80 5.90 8.58 -10.14
N ASN A 81 5.03 7.59 -10.34
CA ASN A 81 3.70 7.78 -10.91
C ASN A 81 2.58 7.96 -9.86
N GLY A 82 2.91 7.87 -8.58
CA GLY A 82 1.91 7.90 -7.50
C GLY A 82 0.93 6.74 -7.57
N GLU A 83 1.41 5.54 -7.93
CA GLU A 83 0.58 4.34 -8.07
C GLU A 83 1.00 3.24 -7.07
N LEU A 84 0.01 2.67 -6.37
CA LEU A 84 0.15 1.47 -5.55
C LEU A 84 -0.61 0.34 -6.23
N ARG A 85 0.07 -0.77 -6.52
CA ARG A 85 -0.53 -1.97 -7.10
C ARG A 85 -0.54 -3.08 -6.05
N ALA A 86 -1.68 -3.73 -5.88
CA ALA A 86 -1.86 -4.92 -5.06
C ALA A 86 -2.08 -6.11 -6.00
N GLU A 87 -1.13 -7.05 -6.03
CA GLU A 87 -1.13 -8.22 -6.90
C GLU A 87 -1.56 -9.46 -6.09
N PHE A 88 -2.45 -10.27 -6.68
CA PHE A 88 -3.00 -11.50 -6.09
C PHE A 88 -2.52 -12.72 -6.87
N ASP A 89 -2.51 -13.90 -6.23
CA ASP A 89 -2.11 -15.18 -6.85
C ASP A 89 -2.90 -15.53 -8.13
N ASP A 90 -4.14 -15.06 -8.27
CA ASP A 90 -5.00 -15.28 -9.45
C ASP A 90 -4.72 -14.29 -10.61
N ASP A 91 -3.50 -13.73 -10.70
CA ASP A 91 -3.09 -12.69 -11.66
C ASP A 91 -3.94 -11.39 -11.61
N SER A 92 -4.85 -11.28 -10.63
CA SER A 92 -5.65 -10.08 -10.42
C SER A 92 -4.77 -8.96 -9.86
N VAL A 93 -5.00 -7.73 -10.34
CA VAL A 93 -4.26 -6.55 -9.86
C VAL A 93 -5.24 -5.44 -9.52
N TYR A 94 -5.20 -4.98 -8.27
CA TYR A 94 -5.87 -3.77 -7.85
C TYR A 94 -4.90 -2.59 -7.89
N VAL A 95 -5.33 -1.47 -8.46
CA VAL A 95 -4.50 -0.28 -8.62
C VAL A 95 -5.13 0.89 -7.88
N PHE A 96 -4.39 1.42 -6.90
CA PHE A 96 -4.69 2.67 -6.22
C PHE A 96 -3.80 3.77 -6.78
N ARG A 97 -4.40 4.88 -7.20
CA ARG A 97 -3.66 6.06 -7.66
C ARG A 97 -3.84 7.18 -6.65
N HIS A 98 -2.73 7.80 -6.28
CA HIS A 98 -2.72 9.02 -5.49
C HIS A 98 -3.60 10.08 -6.21
N PRO A 99 -4.63 10.63 -5.53
CA PRO A 99 -5.50 11.65 -6.12
C PRO A 99 -4.86 13.02 -6.25
#